data_AF-A0A935ZWY6-F1
#
_entry.id   AF-A0A935ZWY6-F1
#
_cell.length_a   1.000
_cell.length_b   1.000
_cell.length_c   1.000
_cell.angle_alpha   90.00
_cell.angle_beta   90.00
_cell.angle_gamma   90.00
#
_symmetry.space_group_name_H-M   'P 1'
#
loop_
_entity.id
_entity.type
_entity.pdbx_description
1 polymer ?
#
loop_
_entity_poly.entity_id
_entity_poly.type
_entity_poly.pdbx_seq_one_letter_code
_entity_poly.pdbx_strand_id
1 'polypeptide(L)'
;MTLKFNQIKWIHFSPILKSLLFWILFLFSLFLIGVFICPIFPTQWERFIYGIFGTIAAIGITWVFVKWEGKSFRDYNLVWKRNTLLNFSMGLVIGVILLLFIIGLLVLFSDIELVASINKWNIAQLFWMLAIIPLALMEEIAFRSYPFLELNHRYGFRLTQWFVAIAFASYHIVQGWNISIAFLGPAIWAFVFGLGAIVSRGIALPTGIHVALNIGQQVFGMQGENSNAIWILKQPEGSSAEAIARTDQVGLLTQILVLVLAIWATEFYIRKNQLNLKDSSL
;
A
#
# COMPACT_ATOMS: atom_id res chain seq x y z
N MET A 1 23.24 7.15 -36.12
CA MET A 1 22.05 7.98 -36.42
C MET A 1 21.37 8.34 -35.11
N THR A 2 21.83 9.38 -34.43
CA THR A 2 21.26 9.88 -33.17
C THR A 2 20.05 10.76 -33.49
N LEU A 3 18.84 10.22 -33.35
CA LEU A 3 17.61 10.99 -33.36
C LEU A 3 17.64 11.98 -32.19
N LYS A 4 18.01 13.22 -32.48
CA LYS A 4 17.79 14.35 -31.58
C LYS A 4 16.28 14.55 -31.49
N PHE A 5 15.66 14.04 -30.44
CA PHE A 5 14.32 14.43 -30.07
C PHE A 5 14.34 15.93 -29.78
N ASN A 6 13.88 16.69 -30.76
CA ASN A 6 13.76 18.13 -30.71
C ASN A 6 12.99 18.55 -29.47
N GLN A 7 13.46 19.64 -28.87
CA GLN A 7 12.83 20.38 -27.78
C GLN A 7 11.46 20.89 -28.23
N ILE A 8 10.43 20.05 -28.16
CA ILE A 8 9.05 20.52 -28.08
C ILE A 8 8.98 21.34 -26.79
N LYS A 9 8.57 22.60 -26.86
CA LYS A 9 8.25 23.39 -25.66
C LYS A 9 7.02 22.73 -25.03
N TRP A 10 7.28 21.85 -24.08
CA TRP A 10 6.24 21.01 -23.46
C TRP A 10 5.31 21.85 -22.59
N ILE A 11 4.03 21.58 -22.69
CA ILE A 11 2.99 22.09 -21.79
C ILE A 11 3.44 21.77 -20.36
N HIS A 12 3.67 22.80 -19.54
CA HIS A 12 3.99 22.64 -18.13
C HIS A 12 2.76 22.15 -17.37
N PHE A 13 2.51 20.85 -17.40
CA PHE A 13 1.47 20.24 -16.56
C PHE A 13 1.82 20.42 -15.08
N SER A 14 0.81 20.76 -14.28
CA SER A 14 0.98 20.82 -12.82
C SER A 14 1.32 19.42 -12.28
N PRO A 15 2.10 19.30 -11.18
CA PRO A 15 2.39 18.02 -10.52
C PRO A 15 1.14 17.19 -10.20
N ILE A 16 0.02 17.87 -9.89
CA ILE A 16 -1.28 17.23 -9.65
C ILE A 16 -1.77 16.55 -10.93
N LEU A 17 -1.79 17.27 -12.05
CA LEU A 17 -2.28 16.73 -13.31
C LEU A 17 -1.42 15.58 -13.82
N LYS A 18 -0.09 15.65 -13.67
CA LYS A 18 0.81 14.53 -13.99
C LYS A 18 0.52 13.30 -13.12
N SER A 19 0.34 13.50 -11.82
CA SER A 19 0.03 12.42 -10.86
C SER A 19 -1.32 11.78 -11.15
N LEU A 20 -2.34 12.58 -11.46
CA LEU A 20 -3.66 12.09 -11.88
C LEU A 20 -3.58 11.29 -13.19
N LEU A 21 -2.89 11.82 -14.20
CA LEU A 21 -2.70 11.10 -15.47
C LEU A 21 -1.97 9.78 -15.26
N PHE A 22 -0.93 9.77 -14.42
CA PHE A 22 -0.22 8.55 -14.04
C PHE A 22 -1.17 7.51 -13.43
N TRP A 23 -1.96 7.90 -12.42
CA TRP A 23 -2.88 6.97 -11.75
C TRP A 23 -4.01 6.49 -12.67
N ILE A 24 -4.52 7.34 -13.56
CA ILE A 24 -5.50 6.95 -14.58
C ILE A 24 -4.91 5.90 -15.52
N LEU A 25 -3.70 6.12 -16.02
CA LEU A 25 -3.02 5.14 -16.89
C LEU A 25 -2.75 3.84 -16.15
N PHE A 26 -2.37 3.90 -14.88
CA PHE A 26 -2.18 2.72 -14.04
C PHE A 26 -3.48 1.93 -13.87
N LEU A 27 -4.57 2.59 -13.47
CA LEU A 27 -5.89 1.99 -13.35
C LEU A 27 -6.38 1.38 -14.67
N PHE A 28 -6.21 2.11 -15.77
CA PHE A 28 -6.58 1.62 -17.10
C PHE A 28 -5.76 0.38 -17.47
N SER A 29 -4.46 0.37 -17.19
CA SER A 29 -3.62 -0.81 -17.44
C SER A 29 -4.08 -2.04 -16.64
N LEU A 30 -4.44 -1.84 -15.37
CA LEU A 30 -4.96 -2.91 -14.52
C LEU A 30 -6.33 -3.42 -14.99
N PHE A 31 -7.19 -2.55 -15.48
CA PHE A 31 -8.44 -2.94 -16.12
C PHE A 31 -8.17 -3.82 -17.36
N LEU A 32 -7.24 -3.41 -18.23
CA LEU A 32 -6.87 -4.23 -19.40
C LEU A 32 -6.29 -5.58 -18.99
N ILE A 33 -5.44 -5.63 -17.95
CA ILE A 33 -4.87 -6.88 -17.42
C ILE A 33 -5.99 -7.78 -16.89
N GLY A 34 -6.92 -7.25 -16.11
CA GLY A 34 -8.05 -8.00 -15.55
C GLY A 34 -8.99 -8.56 -16.62
N VAL A 35 -9.30 -7.77 -17.66
CA VAL A 35 -10.27 -8.16 -18.70
C VAL A 35 -9.65 -9.05 -19.78
N PHE A 36 -8.42 -8.77 -20.20
CA PHE A 36 -7.85 -9.43 -21.38
C PHE A 36 -6.75 -10.44 -21.06
N ILE A 37 -6.02 -10.27 -19.96
CA ILE A 37 -4.87 -11.15 -19.63
C ILE A 37 -5.29 -12.23 -18.63
N CYS A 38 -5.94 -11.86 -17.53
CA CYS A 38 -6.30 -12.80 -16.47
C CYS A 38 -7.16 -13.98 -16.97
N PRO A 39 -8.17 -13.80 -17.85
CA PRO A 39 -9.00 -14.90 -18.32
C PRO A 39 -8.27 -15.94 -19.20
N ILE A 40 -7.05 -15.65 -19.66
CA ILE A 40 -6.22 -16.59 -20.42
C ILE A 40 -5.64 -17.69 -19.48
N PHE A 41 -5.51 -17.39 -18.19
CA PHE A 41 -4.88 -18.28 -17.21
C PHE A 41 -5.93 -18.96 -16.32
N PRO A 42 -5.61 -20.11 -15.72
CA PRO A 42 -6.50 -20.73 -14.73
C PRO A 42 -6.72 -19.80 -13.53
N THR A 43 -7.93 -19.78 -12.98
CA THR A 43 -8.37 -18.87 -11.90
C THR A 43 -7.46 -18.88 -10.67
N GLN A 44 -6.88 -20.02 -10.32
CA GLN A 44 -5.92 -20.13 -9.20
C GLN A 44 -4.66 -19.25 -9.37
N TRP A 45 -4.28 -18.91 -10.61
CA TRP A 45 -3.12 -18.07 -10.93
C TRP A 45 -3.47 -16.59 -11.03
N GLU A 46 -4.75 -16.22 -10.98
CA GLU A 46 -5.23 -14.86 -11.26
C GLU A 46 -4.49 -13.81 -10.43
N ARG A 47 -4.32 -14.02 -9.12
CA ARG A 47 -3.60 -13.08 -8.24
C ARG A 47 -2.13 -12.89 -8.65
N PHE A 48 -1.45 -13.96 -9.06
CA PHE A 48 -0.08 -13.88 -9.54
C PHE A 48 0.00 -13.11 -10.86
N ILE A 49 -0.86 -13.45 -11.82
CA ILE A 49 -0.89 -12.81 -13.14
C ILE A 49 -1.20 -11.32 -12.97
N TYR A 50 -2.24 -10.99 -12.22
CA TYR A 50 -2.63 -9.61 -11.96
C TYR A 50 -1.51 -8.81 -11.29
N GLY A 51 -0.88 -9.36 -10.23
CA GLY A 51 0.22 -8.70 -9.54
C GLY A 51 1.47 -8.53 -10.41
N ILE A 52 1.86 -9.56 -11.17
CA ILE A 52 3.07 -9.53 -12.02
C ILE A 52 2.88 -8.54 -13.17
N PHE A 53 1.79 -8.67 -13.93
CA PHE A 53 1.51 -7.76 -15.05
C PHE A 53 1.22 -6.34 -14.56
N GLY A 54 0.56 -6.19 -13.41
CA GLY A 54 0.37 -4.89 -12.76
C GLY A 54 1.69 -4.25 -12.34
N THR A 55 2.66 -5.04 -11.85
CA THR A 55 4.01 -4.56 -11.54
C THR A 55 4.73 -4.11 -12.80
N ILE A 56 4.66 -4.90 -13.89
CA ILE A 56 5.24 -4.55 -15.19
C ILE A 56 4.63 -3.23 -15.70
N ALA A 57 3.31 -3.08 -15.61
CA ALA A 57 2.61 -1.87 -16.02
C ALA A 57 3.02 -0.66 -15.17
N ALA A 58 3.09 -0.80 -13.84
CA ALA A 58 3.52 0.27 -12.94
C ALA A 58 4.96 0.73 -13.26
N ILE A 59 5.88 -0.21 -13.50
CA ILE A 59 7.26 0.10 -13.92
C ILE A 59 7.27 0.78 -15.28
N GLY A 60 6.52 0.27 -16.26
CA GLY A 60 6.45 0.81 -17.62
C GLY A 60 5.91 2.24 -17.66
N ILE A 61 4.82 2.51 -16.95
CA ILE A 61 4.24 3.86 -16.83
C ILE A 61 5.23 4.79 -16.12
N THR A 62 5.84 4.34 -15.02
CA THR A 62 6.88 5.12 -14.34
C THR A 62 8.05 5.43 -15.27
N TRP A 63 8.50 4.47 -16.06
CA TRP A 63 9.56 4.69 -17.03
C TRP A 63 9.19 5.78 -18.04
N VAL A 64 7.98 5.75 -18.60
CA VAL A 64 7.51 6.77 -19.56
C VAL A 64 7.55 8.16 -18.96
N PHE A 65 6.97 8.36 -17.77
CA PHE A 65 6.94 9.68 -17.13
C PHE A 65 8.33 10.17 -16.73
N VAL A 66 9.17 9.29 -16.18
CA VAL A 66 10.55 9.60 -15.82
C VAL A 66 11.38 10.00 -17.04
N LYS A 67 11.21 9.29 -18.16
CA LYS A 67 11.91 9.60 -19.42
C LYS A 67 11.40 10.88 -20.07
N TRP A 68 10.10 11.15 -20.00
CA TRP A 68 9.52 12.41 -20.47
C TRP A 68 10.17 13.62 -19.77
N GLU A 69 10.53 13.47 -18.49
CA GLU A 69 11.20 14.54 -17.74
C GLU A 69 12.73 14.55 -17.87
N GLY A 70 13.31 13.68 -18.70
CA GLY A 70 14.77 13.56 -18.82
C GLY A 70 15.45 13.05 -17.55
N LYS A 71 14.69 12.44 -16.64
CA LYS A 71 15.18 11.88 -15.37
C LYS A 71 15.44 10.37 -15.48
N SER A 72 15.85 9.77 -14.38
CA SER A 72 16.09 8.34 -14.21
C SER A 72 15.31 7.78 -13.03
N PHE A 73 15.17 6.45 -12.95
CA PHE A 73 14.54 5.81 -11.78
C PHE A 73 15.24 6.10 -10.45
N ARG A 74 16.53 6.44 -10.50
CA ARG A 74 17.30 6.84 -9.32
C ARG A 74 16.74 8.11 -8.68
N ASP A 75 16.29 9.06 -9.49
CA ASP A 75 15.68 10.33 -9.03
C ASP A 75 14.35 10.10 -8.31
N TYR A 76 13.73 8.94 -8.56
CA TYR A 76 12.47 8.53 -7.96
C TYR A 76 12.61 7.40 -6.93
N ASN A 77 13.84 7.18 -6.42
CA ASN A 77 14.16 6.14 -5.44
C ASN A 77 13.75 4.70 -5.85
N LEU A 78 13.57 4.44 -7.14
CA LEU A 78 13.26 3.13 -7.71
C LEU A 78 14.53 2.42 -8.21
N VAL A 79 15.49 2.25 -7.30
CA VAL A 79 16.73 1.53 -7.58
C VAL A 79 17.02 0.53 -6.49
N TRP A 80 17.61 -0.60 -6.87
CA TRP A 80 18.13 -1.56 -5.91
C TRP A 80 19.27 -0.92 -5.12
N LYS A 81 19.18 -0.97 -3.79
CA LYS A 81 20.20 -0.50 -2.85
C LYS A 81 20.68 -1.69 -2.03
N ARG A 82 21.89 -1.61 -1.47
CA ARG A 82 22.44 -2.66 -0.59
C ARG A 82 21.48 -3.03 0.56
N ASN A 83 20.75 -2.05 1.07
CA ASN A 83 19.81 -2.23 2.18
C ASN A 83 18.37 -2.53 1.73
N THR A 84 18.11 -2.77 0.43
CA THR A 84 16.76 -3.04 -0.07
C THR A 84 16.13 -4.24 0.63
N LEU A 85 16.85 -5.37 0.71
CA LEU A 85 16.36 -6.57 1.40
C LEU A 85 16.16 -6.32 2.90
N LEU A 86 17.12 -5.63 3.55
CA LEU A 86 17.01 -5.29 4.96
C LEU A 86 15.78 -4.41 5.22
N ASN A 87 15.55 -3.38 4.40
CA ASN A 87 14.38 -2.50 4.52
C ASN A 87 13.07 -3.27 4.31
N PHE A 88 13.02 -4.18 3.33
CA PHE A 88 11.86 -5.05 3.14
C PHE A 88 11.60 -5.94 4.36
N SER A 89 12.63 -6.60 4.90
CA SER A 89 12.54 -7.42 6.11
C SER A 89 12.13 -6.61 7.34
N MET A 90 12.67 -5.41 7.53
CA MET A 90 12.24 -4.49 8.58
C MET A 90 10.78 -4.11 8.42
N GLY A 91 10.33 -3.90 7.17
CA GLY A 91 8.94 -3.61 6.85
C GLY A 91 8.02 -4.76 7.25
N LEU A 92 8.40 -6.00 6.95
CA LEU A 92 7.66 -7.18 7.36
C LEU A 92 7.51 -7.23 8.89
N VAL A 93 8.60 -7.03 9.63
CA VAL A 93 8.59 -7.04 11.10
C VAL A 93 7.67 -5.95 11.65
N ILE A 94 7.78 -4.72 11.13
CA ILE A 94 6.92 -3.60 11.55
C ILE A 94 5.45 -3.91 11.25
N GLY A 95 5.13 -4.42 10.05
CA GLY A 95 3.77 -4.77 9.67
C GLY A 95 3.18 -5.87 10.55
N VAL A 96 3.95 -6.90 10.89
CA VAL A 96 3.54 -7.95 11.83
C VAL A 96 3.26 -7.38 13.22
N ILE A 97 4.15 -6.53 13.75
CA ILE A 97 3.95 -5.90 15.07
C ILE A 97 2.67 -5.05 15.08
N LEU A 98 2.47 -4.22 14.06
CA LEU A 98 1.28 -3.38 13.96
C LEU A 98 0.01 -4.22 13.84
N LEU A 99 0.04 -5.29 13.04
CA LEU A 99 -1.11 -6.18 12.91
C LEU A 99 -1.43 -6.90 14.23
N LEU A 100 -0.43 -7.49 14.88
CA LEU A 100 -0.65 -8.18 16.16
C LEU A 100 -1.15 -7.23 17.24
N PHE A 101 -0.69 -5.98 17.22
CA PHE A 101 -1.23 -4.93 18.07
C PHE A 101 -2.72 -4.66 17.78
N ILE A 102 -3.10 -4.52 16.51
CA ILE A 102 -4.51 -4.33 16.09
C ILE A 102 -5.38 -5.53 16.50
N ILE A 103 -4.92 -6.75 16.23
CA ILE A 103 -5.61 -7.98 16.62
C ILE A 103 -5.75 -8.06 18.14
N GLY A 104 -4.69 -7.73 18.88
CA GLY A 104 -4.71 -7.66 20.33
C GLY A 104 -5.75 -6.67 20.85
N LEU A 105 -5.85 -5.48 20.26
CA LEU A 105 -6.88 -4.51 20.62
C LEU A 105 -8.29 -5.04 20.35
N LEU A 106 -8.51 -5.67 19.19
CA LEU A 106 -9.80 -6.26 18.86
C LEU A 106 -10.20 -7.35 19.86
N VAL A 107 -9.30 -8.29 20.18
CA VAL A 107 -9.58 -9.41 21.09
C VAL A 107 -9.72 -8.94 22.54
N LEU A 108 -8.93 -7.96 22.99
CA LEU A 108 -8.94 -7.50 24.38
C LEU A 108 -10.08 -6.53 24.70
N PHE A 109 -10.55 -5.75 23.72
CA PHE A 109 -11.54 -4.69 23.96
C PHE A 109 -12.90 -4.94 23.28
N SER A 110 -13.07 -6.04 22.55
CA SER A 110 -14.36 -6.44 21.96
C SER A 110 -14.80 -7.84 22.39
N ASP A 111 -15.91 -8.33 21.85
CA ASP A 111 -16.39 -9.71 22.09
C ASP A 111 -15.83 -10.71 21.05
N ILE A 112 -14.99 -10.28 20.11
CA ILE A 112 -14.40 -11.18 19.11
C ILE A 112 -13.44 -12.17 19.79
N GLU A 113 -13.59 -13.44 19.42
CA GLU A 113 -12.67 -14.50 19.77
C GLU A 113 -11.76 -14.87 18.60
N LEU A 114 -10.53 -15.29 18.93
CA LEU A 114 -9.60 -15.86 17.98
C LEU A 114 -9.74 -17.38 17.99
N VAL A 115 -10.38 -17.94 16.97
CA VAL A 115 -10.64 -19.38 16.87
C VAL A 115 -9.76 -20.01 15.79
N ALA A 116 -9.25 -21.21 16.05
CA ALA A 116 -8.51 -21.96 15.04
C ALA A 116 -9.44 -22.37 13.89
N SER A 117 -8.97 -22.20 12.66
CA SER A 117 -9.71 -22.63 11.47
C SER A 117 -9.82 -24.15 11.41
N ILE A 118 -10.99 -24.65 10.99
CA ILE A 118 -11.20 -26.08 10.71
C ILE A 118 -10.48 -26.53 9.43
N ASN A 119 -10.04 -25.59 8.59
CA ASN A 119 -9.34 -25.89 7.36
C ASN A 119 -7.91 -26.38 7.66
N LYS A 120 -7.58 -27.57 7.16
CA LYS A 120 -6.22 -28.11 7.27
C LYS A 120 -5.28 -27.26 6.43
N TRP A 121 -4.37 -26.56 7.11
CA TRP A 121 -3.36 -25.76 6.44
C TRP A 121 -2.36 -26.66 5.71
N ASN A 122 -1.93 -26.27 4.52
CA ASN A 122 -0.92 -26.99 3.75
C ASN A 122 0.15 -26.06 3.20
N ILE A 123 1.32 -26.61 2.88
CA ILE A 123 2.45 -25.84 2.38
C ILE A 123 2.17 -25.17 1.02
N ALA A 124 1.24 -25.70 0.23
CA ALA A 124 0.83 -25.10 -1.03
C ALA A 124 0.09 -23.77 -0.82
N GLN A 125 -0.63 -23.58 0.29
CA GLN A 125 -1.25 -22.30 0.62
C GLN A 125 -0.21 -21.21 0.87
N LEU A 126 0.96 -21.55 1.44
CA LEU A 126 2.07 -20.59 1.58
C LEU A 126 2.56 -20.11 0.22
N PHE A 127 2.65 -21.00 -0.77
CA PHE A 127 3.01 -20.64 -2.13
C PHE A 127 2.01 -19.63 -2.73
N TRP A 128 0.70 -19.88 -2.59
CA TRP A 128 -0.32 -18.96 -3.11
C TRP A 128 -0.33 -17.59 -2.40
N MET A 129 0.08 -17.52 -1.13
CA MET A 129 0.27 -16.24 -0.43
C MET A 129 1.41 -15.40 -1.03
N LEU A 130 2.38 -16.00 -1.74
CA LEU A 130 3.46 -15.25 -2.39
C LEU A 130 2.96 -14.31 -3.48
N ALA A 131 1.75 -14.53 -4.03
CA ALA A 131 1.11 -13.61 -4.97
C ALA A 131 0.87 -12.21 -4.37
N ILE A 132 0.83 -12.09 -3.04
CA ILE A 132 0.72 -10.81 -2.33
C ILE A 132 1.94 -9.92 -2.58
N ILE A 133 3.13 -10.50 -2.80
CA ILE A 133 4.36 -9.72 -3.01
C ILE A 133 4.25 -8.85 -4.28
N PRO A 134 3.99 -9.39 -5.48
CA PRO A 134 3.85 -8.56 -6.67
C PRO A 134 2.60 -7.65 -6.62
N LEU A 135 1.51 -8.06 -5.94
CA LEU A 135 0.34 -7.19 -5.72
C LEU A 135 0.69 -5.95 -4.87
N ALA A 136 1.35 -6.14 -3.73
CA ALA A 136 1.79 -5.03 -2.91
C ALA A 136 2.85 -4.18 -3.64
N LEU A 137 3.77 -4.82 -4.38
CA LEU A 137 4.83 -4.12 -5.10
C LEU A 137 4.28 -3.20 -6.20
N MET A 138 3.33 -3.66 -7.01
CA MET A 138 2.74 -2.80 -8.07
C MET A 138 2.10 -1.54 -7.49
N GLU A 139 1.44 -1.66 -6.34
CA GLU A 139 0.80 -0.54 -5.66
C GLU A 139 1.84 0.41 -5.06
N GLU A 140 2.88 -0.11 -4.40
CA GLU A 140 3.95 0.74 -3.88
C GLU A 140 4.71 1.48 -4.98
N ILE A 141 4.93 0.84 -6.14
CA ILE A 141 5.47 1.54 -7.31
C ILE A 141 4.50 2.63 -7.76
N ALA A 142 3.23 2.32 -7.98
CA ALA A 142 2.28 3.28 -8.53
C ALA A 142 2.01 4.49 -7.62
N PHE A 143 2.00 4.29 -6.30
CA PHE A 143 1.58 5.33 -5.35
C PHE A 143 2.72 5.98 -4.57
N ARG A 144 3.90 5.34 -4.47
CA ARG A 144 5.01 5.81 -3.61
C ARG A 144 6.29 6.15 -4.40
N SER A 145 6.25 6.07 -5.74
CA SER A 145 7.36 6.47 -6.60
C SER A 145 7.13 7.84 -7.28
N TYR A 146 6.84 7.85 -8.58
CA TYR A 146 6.75 9.06 -9.40
C TYR A 146 5.72 10.07 -8.88
N PRO A 147 4.42 9.72 -8.72
CA PRO A 147 3.42 10.69 -8.26
C PRO A 147 3.74 11.24 -6.88
N PHE A 148 4.17 10.36 -5.98
CA PHE A 148 4.49 10.71 -4.60
C PHE A 148 5.62 11.74 -4.52
N LEU A 149 6.73 11.49 -5.19
CA LEU A 149 7.90 12.36 -5.13
C LEU A 149 7.68 13.66 -5.90
N GLU A 150 6.98 13.64 -7.04
CA GLU A 150 6.64 14.85 -7.79
C GLU A 150 5.72 15.77 -6.97
N LEU A 151 4.71 15.21 -6.28
CA LEU A 151 3.87 15.97 -5.35
C LEU A 151 4.67 16.49 -4.16
N ASN A 152 5.53 15.64 -3.57
CA ASN A 152 6.33 16.00 -2.39
C ASN A 152 7.32 17.13 -2.68
N HIS A 153 7.95 17.14 -3.85
CA HIS A 153 8.85 18.22 -4.25
C HIS A 153 8.13 19.56 -4.36
N ARG A 154 6.85 19.58 -4.77
CA ARG A 154 6.10 20.83 -4.96
C ARG A 154 5.36 21.31 -3.73
N TYR A 155 4.70 20.39 -3.00
CA TYR A 155 3.74 20.72 -1.96
C TYR A 155 4.20 20.31 -0.56
N GLY A 156 5.30 19.57 -0.46
CA GLY A 156 5.81 19.02 0.79
C GLY A 156 5.02 17.82 1.30
N PHE A 157 5.59 17.17 2.31
CA PHE A 157 5.19 15.83 2.72
C PHE A 157 3.76 15.74 3.25
N ARG A 158 3.28 16.77 3.97
CA ARG A 158 1.92 16.80 4.54
C ARG A 158 0.85 16.68 3.46
N LEU A 159 0.92 17.52 2.43
CA LEU A 159 -0.07 17.54 1.37
C LEU A 159 0.05 16.31 0.46
N THR A 160 1.26 15.83 0.21
CA THR A 160 1.47 14.59 -0.55
C THR A 160 0.77 13.39 0.09
N GLN A 161 0.85 13.25 1.42
CA GLN A 161 0.16 12.16 2.12
C GLN A 161 -1.35 12.19 1.87
N TRP A 162 -1.98 13.36 1.97
CA TRP A 162 -3.41 13.49 1.69
C TRP A 162 -3.76 13.18 0.23
N PHE A 163 -3.01 13.72 -0.74
CA PHE A 163 -3.26 13.42 -2.16
C PHE A 163 -3.16 11.92 -2.46
N VAL A 164 -2.12 11.27 -1.94
CA VAL A 164 -1.88 9.85 -2.17
C VAL A 164 -2.88 8.99 -1.43
N ALA A 165 -3.27 9.33 -0.20
CA ALA A 165 -4.31 8.63 0.55
C ALA A 165 -5.65 8.64 -0.19
N ILE A 166 -6.07 9.81 -0.70
CA ILE A 166 -7.31 9.94 -1.47
C ILE A 166 -7.24 9.12 -2.77
N ALA A 167 -6.12 9.21 -3.50
CA ALA A 167 -5.93 8.45 -4.73
C ALA A 167 -5.93 6.93 -4.48
N PHE A 168 -5.28 6.49 -3.41
CA PHE A 168 -5.19 5.08 -3.03
C PHE A 168 -6.53 4.52 -2.56
N ALA A 169 -7.33 5.30 -1.84
CA ALA A 169 -8.71 4.94 -1.50
C ALA A 169 -9.58 4.84 -2.76
N SER A 170 -9.48 5.82 -3.65
CA SER A 170 -10.24 5.88 -4.91
C SER A 170 -9.91 4.68 -5.81
N TYR A 171 -8.65 4.27 -5.84
CA TYR A 171 -8.21 3.04 -6.51
C TYR A 171 -8.94 1.80 -6.01
N HIS A 172 -9.09 1.62 -4.70
CA HIS A 172 -9.84 0.50 -4.13
C HIS A 172 -11.34 0.58 -4.42
N ILE A 173 -11.92 1.80 -4.41
CA ILE A 173 -13.34 2.01 -4.78
C ILE A 173 -13.58 1.58 -6.23
N VAL A 174 -12.68 1.93 -7.15
CA VAL A 174 -12.76 1.50 -8.56
C VAL A 174 -12.67 -0.02 -8.70
N GLN A 175 -11.99 -0.70 -7.77
CA GLN A 175 -11.96 -2.17 -7.69
C GLN A 175 -13.18 -2.78 -6.98
N GLY A 176 -14.19 -1.99 -6.66
CA GLY A 176 -15.46 -2.46 -6.08
C GLY A 176 -15.50 -2.46 -4.55
N TRP A 177 -14.52 -1.85 -3.87
CA TRP A 177 -14.56 -1.73 -2.41
C TRP A 177 -15.61 -0.71 -1.98
N ASN A 178 -16.28 -0.97 -0.85
CA ASN A 178 -17.14 0.01 -0.21
C ASN A 178 -16.34 1.28 0.15
N ILE A 179 -16.93 2.45 -0.05
CA ILE A 179 -16.28 3.76 0.19
C ILE A 179 -15.77 3.85 1.63
N SER A 180 -16.57 3.50 2.62
CA SER A 180 -16.19 3.56 4.04
C SER A 180 -15.00 2.64 4.32
N ILE A 181 -15.01 1.42 3.76
CA ILE A 181 -13.90 0.47 3.93
C ILE A 181 -12.62 0.99 3.25
N ALA A 182 -12.73 1.56 2.05
CA ALA A 182 -11.58 2.12 1.31
C ALA A 182 -10.92 3.30 2.06
N PHE A 183 -11.71 4.15 2.70
CA PHE A 183 -11.20 5.29 3.47
C PHE A 183 -10.74 4.91 4.89
N LEU A 184 -11.41 3.97 5.57
CA LEU A 184 -11.03 3.53 6.91
C LEU A 184 -9.94 2.46 6.93
N GLY A 185 -9.67 1.81 5.80
CA GLY A 185 -8.55 0.88 5.64
C GLY A 185 -7.45 1.49 4.78
N PRO A 186 -7.44 1.25 3.45
CA PRO A 186 -6.36 1.66 2.55
C PRO A 186 -5.90 3.12 2.69
N ALA A 187 -6.82 4.09 2.79
CA ALA A 187 -6.44 5.51 2.89
C ALA A 187 -5.61 5.82 4.15
N ILE A 188 -5.98 5.24 5.30
CA ILE A 188 -5.23 5.40 6.56
C ILE A 188 -3.85 4.75 6.43
N TRP A 189 -3.80 3.53 5.90
CA TRP A 189 -2.53 2.83 5.68
C TRP A 189 -1.62 3.52 4.67
N ALA A 190 -2.16 4.30 3.74
CA ALA A 190 -1.36 5.11 2.82
C ALA A 190 -0.42 6.08 3.56
N PHE A 191 -0.80 6.58 4.75
CA PHE A 191 0.07 7.42 5.58
C PHE A 191 1.27 6.64 6.10
N VAL A 192 1.04 5.43 6.62
CA VAL A 192 2.09 4.53 7.11
C VAL A 192 3.05 4.17 5.99
N PHE A 193 2.52 3.80 4.83
CA PHE A 193 3.34 3.46 3.65
C PHE A 193 4.12 4.67 3.13
N GLY A 194 3.50 5.85 3.05
CA GLY A 194 4.18 7.09 2.64
C GLY A 194 5.32 7.47 3.59
N LEU A 195 5.13 7.28 4.91
CA LEU A 195 6.20 7.50 5.89
C LEU A 195 7.33 6.48 5.72
N GLY A 196 7.00 5.21 5.53
CA GLY A 196 7.97 4.16 5.21
C GLY A 196 8.78 4.49 3.96
N ALA A 197 8.14 5.02 2.91
CA ALA A 197 8.78 5.39 1.66
C ALA A 197 9.82 6.51 1.85
N ILE A 198 9.43 7.56 2.58
CA ILE A 198 10.29 8.72 2.85
C ILE A 198 11.45 8.37 3.78
N VAL A 199 11.18 7.65 4.88
CA VAL A 199 12.20 7.29 5.88
C VAL A 199 13.25 6.36 5.28
N SER A 200 12.83 5.36 4.51
CA SER A 200 13.75 4.40 3.89
C SER A 200 14.37 4.90 2.57
N ARG A 201 13.90 6.05 2.07
CA ARG A 201 14.25 6.61 0.74
C ARG A 201 14.09 5.57 -0.36
N GLY A 202 12.94 4.89 -0.39
CA GLY A 202 12.64 3.82 -1.35
C GLY A 202 11.38 3.08 -0.97
N ILE A 203 10.92 2.18 -1.85
CA ILE A 203 9.64 1.50 -1.68
C ILE A 203 9.75 0.15 -0.95
N ALA A 204 10.95 -0.37 -0.71
CA ALA A 204 11.12 -1.70 -0.12
C ALA A 204 10.53 -1.82 1.29
N LEU A 205 10.75 -0.81 2.14
CA LEU A 205 10.18 -0.78 3.50
C LEU A 205 8.64 -0.79 3.46
N PRO A 206 7.95 0.13 2.78
CA PRO A 206 6.49 0.10 2.74
C PRO A 206 5.94 -1.14 2.02
N THR A 207 6.61 -1.69 1.00
CA THR A 207 6.22 -2.99 0.42
C THR A 207 6.26 -4.10 1.47
N GLY A 208 7.29 -4.14 2.33
CA GLY A 208 7.36 -5.12 3.42
C GLY A 208 6.21 -4.98 4.42
N ILE A 209 5.89 -3.74 4.84
CA ILE A 209 4.76 -3.48 5.74
C ILE A 209 3.45 -3.94 5.08
N HIS A 210 3.24 -3.58 3.82
CA HIS A 210 2.05 -3.90 3.05
C HIS A 210 1.88 -5.42 2.86
N VAL A 211 2.95 -6.14 2.51
CA VAL A 211 2.94 -7.60 2.40
C VAL A 211 2.56 -8.26 3.74
N ALA A 212 3.16 -7.81 4.85
CA ALA A 212 2.85 -8.36 6.17
C ALA A 212 1.39 -8.17 6.56
N LEU A 213 0.81 -7.00 6.28
CA LEU A 213 -0.60 -6.73 6.57
C LEU A 213 -1.52 -7.61 5.72
N ASN A 214 -1.28 -7.72 4.42
CA ASN A 214 -2.11 -8.53 3.52
C ASN A 214 -2.01 -10.03 3.83
N ILE A 215 -0.81 -10.55 4.10
CA ILE A 215 -0.62 -11.94 4.52
C ILE A 215 -1.33 -12.16 5.85
N GLY A 216 -1.13 -11.26 6.81
CA GLY A 216 -1.70 -11.40 8.13
C GLY A 216 -3.23 -11.32 8.12
N GLN A 217 -3.84 -10.42 7.34
CA GLN A 217 -5.28 -10.40 7.12
C GLN A 217 -5.79 -11.75 6.57
N GLN A 218 -5.05 -12.37 5.65
CA GLN A 218 -5.40 -13.70 5.14
C GLN A 218 -5.21 -14.80 6.20
N VAL A 219 -4.18 -14.72 7.04
CA VAL A 219 -3.91 -15.66 8.14
C VAL A 219 -4.98 -15.60 9.23
N PHE A 220 -5.49 -14.39 9.53
CA PHE A 220 -6.49 -14.11 10.57
C PHE A 220 -7.94 -14.05 10.05
N GLY A 221 -8.19 -14.46 8.80
CA GLY A 221 -9.54 -14.58 8.25
C GLY A 221 -10.24 -13.24 7.99
N MET A 222 -9.50 -12.13 7.98
CA MET A 222 -10.04 -10.77 7.82
C MET A 222 -10.47 -10.45 6.38
N GLN A 223 -10.24 -11.37 5.43
CA GLN A 223 -10.62 -11.25 4.03
C GLN A 223 -11.89 -12.06 3.68
N GLY A 224 -12.59 -12.60 4.69
CA GLY A 224 -13.87 -13.31 4.53
C GLY A 224 -13.80 -14.83 4.73
N GLU A 225 -14.97 -15.47 4.74
CA GLU A 225 -15.19 -16.87 5.16
C GLU A 225 -14.51 -17.93 4.28
N ASN A 226 -14.17 -17.61 3.02
CA ASN A 226 -13.47 -18.50 2.09
C ASN A 226 -11.94 -18.37 2.15
N SER A 227 -11.41 -17.72 3.18
CA SER A 227 -9.97 -17.59 3.34
C SER A 227 -9.36 -18.93 3.77
N ASN A 228 -8.23 -19.28 3.15
CA ASN A 228 -7.32 -20.33 3.66
C ASN A 228 -6.63 -19.87 4.96
N ALA A 229 -7.41 -19.30 5.88
CA ALA A 229 -6.97 -18.73 7.13
C ALA A 229 -6.59 -19.83 8.12
N ILE A 230 -5.61 -19.51 8.96
CA ILE A 230 -5.17 -20.37 10.07
C ILE A 230 -6.03 -20.06 11.30
N TRP A 231 -6.35 -18.78 11.49
CA TRP A 231 -7.16 -18.26 12.57
C TRP A 231 -8.33 -17.47 12.01
N ILE A 232 -9.44 -17.45 12.72
CA ILE A 232 -10.64 -16.70 12.36
C ILE A 232 -11.00 -15.82 13.55
N LEU A 233 -11.14 -14.53 13.29
CA LEU A 233 -11.79 -13.59 14.20
C LEU A 233 -13.31 -13.82 14.12
N LYS A 234 -13.88 -14.48 15.13
CA LYS A 234 -15.29 -14.89 15.14
C LYS A 234 -16.02 -14.23 16.31
N GLN A 235 -17.25 -13.79 16.07
CA GLN A 235 -18.17 -13.44 17.15
C GLN A 235 -18.74 -14.72 17.79
N PRO A 236 -18.79 -14.83 19.13
CA PRO A 236 -19.41 -15.96 19.82
C PRO A 236 -20.84 -16.22 19.34
N GLU A 237 -21.25 -17.48 19.29
CA GLU A 237 -22.62 -17.84 18.91
C GLU A 237 -23.62 -17.26 19.90
N GLY A 238 -24.66 -16.59 19.38
CA GLY A 238 -25.64 -15.88 20.21
C GLY A 238 -25.20 -14.48 20.66
N SER A 239 -24.12 -13.92 20.09
CA SER A 239 -23.72 -12.53 20.35
C SER A 239 -24.88 -11.55 20.13
N SER A 240 -25.07 -10.64 21.08
CA SER A 240 -26.12 -9.62 21.00
C SER A 240 -25.77 -8.55 19.96
N ALA A 241 -26.77 -7.75 19.55
CA ALA A 241 -26.53 -6.64 18.64
C ALA A 241 -25.55 -5.60 19.22
N GLU A 242 -25.57 -5.41 20.55
CA GLU A 242 -24.66 -4.52 21.26
C GLU A 242 -23.21 -5.03 21.23
N ALA A 243 -23.01 -6.35 21.35
CA ALA A 243 -21.69 -6.98 21.25
C ALA A 243 -21.08 -6.77 19.86
N ILE A 244 -21.87 -6.97 18.81
CA ILE A 244 -21.47 -6.74 17.42
C ILE A 244 -21.12 -5.26 17.20
N ALA A 245 -21.98 -4.34 17.66
CA ALA A 245 -21.74 -2.92 17.55
C ALA A 245 -20.47 -2.48 18.30
N ARG A 246 -20.17 -3.09 19.46
CA ARG A 246 -18.94 -2.81 20.22
C ARG A 246 -17.71 -3.22 19.43
N THR A 247 -17.72 -4.39 18.79
CA THR A 247 -16.64 -4.82 17.91
C THR A 247 -16.39 -3.85 16.76
N ASP A 248 -17.45 -3.40 16.08
CA ASP A 248 -17.32 -2.43 14.99
C ASP A 248 -16.73 -1.10 15.48
N GLN A 249 -17.16 -0.63 16.66
CA GLN A 249 -16.61 0.56 17.31
C GLN A 249 -15.13 0.40 17.63
N VAL A 250 -14.71 -0.74 18.21
CA VAL A 250 -13.30 -1.01 18.51
C VAL A 250 -12.47 -1.08 17.23
N GLY A 251 -12.99 -1.70 16.18
CA GLY A 251 -12.35 -1.74 14.86
C GLY A 251 -12.14 -0.33 14.29
N LEU A 252 -13.17 0.52 14.33
CA LEU A 252 -13.10 1.91 13.89
C LEU A 252 -12.09 2.72 14.71
N LEU A 253 -12.17 2.65 16.04
CA LEU A 253 -11.25 3.34 16.95
C LEU A 253 -9.80 2.92 16.71
N THR A 254 -9.58 1.64 16.41
CA THR A 254 -8.25 1.12 16.10
C THR A 254 -7.70 1.72 14.79
N GLN A 255 -8.53 1.85 13.74
CA GLN A 255 -8.10 2.53 12.51
C GLN A 255 -7.80 4.01 12.74
N ILE A 256 -8.64 4.70 13.52
CA ILE A 256 -8.41 6.11 13.90
C ILE A 256 -7.10 6.24 14.68
N LEU A 257 -6.81 5.33 15.60
CA LEU A 257 -5.55 5.31 16.35
C LEU A 257 -4.35 5.15 15.40
N VAL A 258 -4.42 4.23 14.43
CA VAL A 258 -3.36 4.08 13.40
C VAL A 258 -3.15 5.39 12.63
N LEU A 259 -4.23 6.06 12.22
CA LEU A 259 -4.14 7.35 11.53
C LEU A 259 -3.47 8.42 12.40
N VAL A 260 -3.90 8.57 13.66
CA VAL A 260 -3.35 9.55 14.59
C VAL A 260 -1.85 9.30 14.82
N LEU A 261 -1.45 8.04 15.03
CA LEU A 261 -0.05 7.67 15.19
C LEU A 261 0.76 7.93 13.92
N ALA A 262 0.21 7.64 12.74
CA ALA A 262 0.89 7.89 11.45
C ALA A 262 1.07 9.39 11.17
N ILE A 263 0.06 10.22 11.46
CA ILE A 263 0.14 11.68 11.37
C ILE A 263 1.17 12.21 12.36
N TRP A 264 1.09 11.79 13.62
CA TRP A 264 2.04 12.21 14.66
C TRP A 264 3.49 11.85 14.28
N ALA A 265 3.73 10.63 13.81
CA ALA A 265 5.05 10.18 13.37
C ALA A 265 5.55 10.97 12.14
N THR A 266 4.65 11.32 11.22
CA THR A 266 4.94 12.19 10.07
C THR A 266 5.34 13.60 10.53
N GLU A 267 4.59 14.20 11.46
CA GLU A 267 4.90 15.52 12.01
C GLU A 267 6.23 15.52 12.79
N PHE A 268 6.47 14.49 13.59
CA PHE A 268 7.74 14.30 14.29
C PHE A 268 8.92 14.21 13.31
N TYR A 269 8.77 13.41 12.24
CA TYR A 269 9.78 13.28 11.20
C TYR A 269 10.08 14.62 10.51
N ILE A 270 9.05 15.38 10.13
CA ILE A 270 9.21 16.69 9.48
C ILE A 270 9.99 17.65 10.40
N ARG A 271 9.58 17.76 11.67
CA ARG A 271 10.23 18.66 12.64
C ARG A 271 11.68 18.30 12.89
N LYS A 272 11.98 17.01 13.09
CA LYS A 272 13.35 16.51 13.29
C LYS A 272 14.27 16.87 12.12
N ASN A 273 13.81 16.72 10.89
CA ASN A 273 14.61 17.05 9.71
C ASN A 273 14.81 18.55 9.51
N GLN A 274 13.82 19.39 9.88
CA GLN A 274 13.98 20.84 9.83
C GLN A 274 15.02 21.34 10.83
N LEU A 275 15.10 20.73 12.02
CA LEU A 275 16.14 21.04 13.02
C LEU A 275 17.53 20.67 12.52
N ASN A 276 17.70 19.46 12.00
CA ASN A 276 19.00 19.00 11.48
C ASN A 276 19.53 19.89 10.34
N LEU A 277 18.66 20.44 9.49
CA LEU A 277 19.06 21.37 8.43
C LEU A 277 19.58 22.70 8.99
N LYS A 278 18.96 23.22 10.05
CA LYS A 278 19.42 24.45 10.73
C LYS A 278 20.79 24.26 11.38
N ASP A 279 21.00 23.12 12.04
CA ASP A 279 22.27 22.82 12.72
C ASP A 279 23.42 22.59 11.73
N SER A 280 23.14 22.09 10.53
CA SER A 280 24.14 21.94 9.45
C SER A 280 24.51 23.24 8.71
N SER A 281 23.79 24.33 8.99
CA SER A 281 24.01 25.66 8.37
C SER A 281 24.68 26.66 9.31
N LEU A 282 25.07 26.22 10.50
CA LEU A 282 25.86 26.94 11.50
C LEU A 282 27.28 26.36 11.55
#